data_AF-A0A6P0GKA5-F1
#
_entry.id   AF-A0A6P0GKA5-F1
#
_cell.length_a   1.000
_cell.length_b   1.000
_cell.length_c   1.000
_cell.angle_alpha   90.00
_cell.angle_beta   90.00
_cell.angle_gamma   90.00
#
_symmetry.space_group_name_H-M   'P 1'
#
loop_
_entity.id
_entity.type
_entity.pdbx_description
1 polymer ?
#
loop_
_entity_poly.entity_id
_entity_poly.type
_entity_poly.pdbx_seq_one_letter_code
_entity_poly.pdbx_strand_id
1 'polypeptide(L)'
;MNFAMEMHEAEIRQGYSFSDLTVCFDHMQDESLRSELRGWESSPTCNFCEGQGTDSDPIAVEMDALMEVVMSAVFFKYNYANEEGVLRDEGDWFGAPIYESQDVLEDVCSGAVDDEVLVAMISLVPFEDWTRRDFALLPPDRALRVGWDSFAEYVKHTARFVFLATTPRESLSPDEYTPHEILTRISQVIKDLDLIDTLTDRRRLWRGRMQGTGEVPSYKAAGIGPPPARLAAANRMSPAGIPMFYGSESIDTVIAEIAAHDTRRFAVVAAFESTEPLRVVDLTRIPDEPSIFDKNRRWRRYPLRFLRSFAEEISKPVSLDGQEHIDYVPTQVLTEYFRWLSPLDVDGIKFRSAQDDGVNWVVFIGPEGCADPGAETEATRLRLVPDSKRVVRVVARPFGDATA
;
A
#
# COMPACT_ATOMS: atom_id res chain seq x y z
N MET A 1 -42.56 9.17 31.51
CA MET A 1 -42.03 10.44 30.99
C MET A 1 -40.52 10.38 30.83
N ASN A 2 -39.75 9.88 31.82
CA ASN A 2 -38.31 9.65 31.67
C ASN A 2 -37.93 8.66 30.57
N PHE A 3 -38.55 7.48 30.52
CA PHE A 3 -38.13 6.41 29.59
C PHE A 3 -38.26 6.77 28.11
N ALA A 4 -39.36 7.39 27.68
CA ALA A 4 -39.55 7.79 26.28
C ALA A 4 -38.59 8.93 25.85
N MET A 5 -38.23 9.81 26.79
CA MET A 5 -37.26 10.88 26.55
C MET A 5 -35.84 10.30 26.50
N GLU A 6 -35.49 9.40 27.42
CA GLU A 6 -34.21 8.67 27.43
C GLU A 6 -34.02 7.85 26.15
N MET A 7 -35.10 7.19 25.67
CA MET A 7 -35.10 6.42 24.43
C MET A 7 -34.89 7.34 23.20
N HIS A 8 -35.60 8.46 23.13
CA HIS A 8 -35.41 9.44 22.06
C HIS A 8 -34.01 10.06 22.06
N GLU A 9 -33.45 10.36 23.24
CA GLU A 9 -32.06 10.83 23.38
C GLU A 9 -31.03 9.78 22.95
N ALA A 10 -31.32 8.49 23.16
CA ALA A 10 -30.47 7.40 22.70
C ALA A 10 -30.52 7.25 21.17
N GLU A 11 -31.70 7.32 20.56
CA GLU A 11 -31.90 7.28 19.10
C GLU A 11 -31.14 8.41 18.39
N ILE A 12 -31.20 9.64 18.92
CA ILE A 12 -30.42 10.78 18.41
C ILE A 12 -28.92 10.48 18.47
N ARG A 13 -28.44 9.91 19.58
CA ARG A 13 -27.01 9.65 19.79
C ARG A 13 -26.47 8.55 18.88
N GLN A 14 -27.25 7.50 18.64
CA GLN A 14 -26.85 6.36 17.82
C GLN A 14 -27.11 6.60 16.32
N GLY A 15 -27.98 7.55 15.98
CA GLY A 15 -28.28 7.94 14.59
C GLY A 15 -29.31 7.05 13.90
N TYR A 16 -30.05 6.22 14.64
CA TYR A 16 -31.11 5.37 14.11
C TYR A 16 -32.19 5.08 15.16
N SER A 17 -33.41 4.79 14.70
CA SER A 17 -34.55 4.42 15.54
C SER A 17 -34.51 2.94 15.92
N PHE A 18 -34.97 2.59 17.13
CA PHE A 18 -35.01 1.18 17.55
C PHE A 18 -35.96 0.34 16.68
N SER A 19 -35.63 -0.94 16.50
CA SER A 19 -36.39 -1.87 15.67
C SER A 19 -36.54 -3.24 16.31
N ASP A 20 -37.76 -3.79 16.26
CA ASP A 20 -38.03 -5.19 16.63
C ASP A 20 -37.72 -6.18 15.47
N LEU A 21 -37.10 -5.71 14.39
CA LEU A 21 -36.73 -6.56 13.26
C LEU A 21 -35.49 -7.39 13.60
N THR A 22 -35.40 -8.57 12.98
CA THR A 22 -34.31 -9.51 13.14
C THR A 22 -33.86 -10.01 11.77
N VAL A 23 -32.56 -10.24 11.62
CA VAL A 23 -31.92 -10.59 10.35
C VAL A 23 -30.90 -11.70 10.54
N CYS A 24 -30.95 -12.74 9.70
CA CYS A 24 -29.96 -13.82 9.72
C CYS A 24 -28.75 -13.50 8.84
N PHE A 25 -27.64 -14.21 9.07
CA PHE A 25 -26.39 -13.99 8.34
C PHE A 25 -26.46 -14.29 6.83
N ASP A 26 -27.48 -15.02 6.37
CA ASP A 26 -27.65 -15.29 4.93
C ASP A 26 -27.89 -14.02 4.13
N HIS A 27 -28.47 -12.98 4.76
CA HIS A 27 -28.70 -11.67 4.15
C HIS A 27 -27.54 -10.68 4.29
N MET A 28 -26.36 -11.14 4.77
CA MET A 28 -25.16 -10.32 4.92
C MET A 28 -24.07 -10.89 3.99
N GLN A 29 -23.62 -10.19 2.97
CA GLN A 29 -22.58 -10.67 2.05
C GLN A 29 -21.17 -10.31 2.53
N ASP A 30 -21.03 -9.25 3.33
CA ASP A 30 -19.72 -8.86 3.89
C ASP A 30 -19.33 -9.77 5.06
N GLU A 31 -18.22 -10.49 4.90
CA GLU A 31 -17.74 -11.44 5.91
C GLU A 31 -17.26 -10.74 7.20
N SER A 32 -16.78 -9.50 7.12
CA SER A 32 -16.35 -8.75 8.31
C SER A 32 -17.56 -8.29 9.11
N LEU A 33 -18.62 -7.85 8.44
CA LEU A 33 -19.90 -7.53 9.07
C LEU A 33 -20.47 -8.75 9.81
N ARG A 34 -20.49 -9.92 9.15
CA ARG A 34 -20.86 -11.19 9.81
C ARG A 34 -19.97 -11.44 11.02
N SER A 35 -18.65 -11.30 10.88
CA SER A 35 -17.69 -11.56 11.94
C SER A 35 -17.85 -10.66 13.17
N GLU A 36 -18.22 -9.39 13.00
CA GLU A 36 -18.47 -8.47 14.13
C GLU A 36 -19.75 -8.87 14.89
N LEU A 37 -20.72 -9.48 14.21
CA LEU A 37 -22.01 -9.88 14.76
C LEU A 37 -22.08 -11.35 15.23
N ARG A 38 -21.04 -12.16 15.01
CA ARG A 38 -21.00 -13.55 15.50
C ARG A 38 -21.10 -13.58 17.02
N GLY A 39 -21.96 -14.44 17.55
CA GLY A 39 -22.21 -14.56 18.99
C GLY A 39 -23.29 -13.60 19.52
N TRP A 40 -23.87 -12.77 18.65
CA TRP A 40 -24.99 -11.87 18.98
C TRP A 40 -26.34 -12.44 18.53
N GLU A 41 -26.38 -13.69 18.08
CA GLU A 41 -27.62 -14.36 17.67
C GLU A 41 -28.56 -14.48 18.87
N SER A 42 -29.73 -13.86 18.75
CA SER A 42 -30.72 -13.76 19.83
C SER A 42 -32.10 -14.27 19.42
N SER A 43 -32.38 -14.34 18.12
CA SER A 43 -33.68 -14.67 17.58
C SER A 43 -33.68 -15.98 16.77
N PRO A 44 -34.67 -16.87 16.96
CA PRO A 44 -34.84 -18.07 16.16
C PRO A 44 -35.46 -17.79 14.78
N THR A 45 -35.93 -16.57 14.50
CA THR A 45 -36.61 -16.25 13.23
C THR A 45 -35.94 -15.08 12.53
N CYS A 46 -35.95 -15.07 11.20
CA CYS A 46 -35.55 -13.93 10.38
C CYS A 46 -36.79 -13.22 9.82
N ASN A 47 -36.79 -11.89 9.77
CA ASN A 47 -37.88 -11.12 9.16
C ASN A 47 -37.83 -11.05 7.63
N PHE A 48 -36.73 -11.48 7.02
CA PHE A 48 -36.45 -11.33 5.57
C PHE A 48 -36.44 -12.67 4.82
N CYS A 49 -36.55 -13.81 5.52
CA CYS A 49 -36.66 -15.12 4.89
C CYS A 49 -37.42 -16.14 5.76
N GLU A 50 -37.66 -17.32 5.20
CA GLU A 50 -38.32 -18.43 5.89
C GLU A 50 -37.37 -19.23 6.82
N GLY A 51 -36.15 -18.72 7.08
CA GLY A 51 -35.20 -19.35 7.98
C GLY A 51 -35.74 -19.45 9.41
N GLN A 52 -35.61 -20.63 10.02
CA GLN A 52 -36.03 -20.90 11.40
C GLN A 52 -34.95 -21.70 12.15
N GLY A 53 -34.59 -21.20 13.34
CA GLY A 53 -33.75 -21.84 14.34
C GLY A 53 -34.56 -22.30 15.55
N THR A 54 -33.90 -22.36 16.72
CA THR A 54 -34.55 -22.67 18.00
C THR A 54 -34.11 -21.68 19.08
N ASP A 55 -34.82 -21.57 20.19
CA ASP A 55 -34.40 -20.70 21.31
C ASP A 55 -33.02 -21.07 21.86
N SER A 56 -32.61 -22.34 21.72
CA SER A 56 -31.29 -22.84 22.12
C SER A 56 -30.21 -22.70 21.04
N ASP A 57 -30.61 -22.37 19.81
CA ASP A 57 -29.74 -22.23 18.63
C ASP A 57 -30.34 -21.16 17.70
N PRO A 58 -30.28 -19.88 18.10
CA PRO A 58 -30.82 -18.77 17.32
C PRO A 58 -30.00 -18.57 16.04
N ILE A 59 -30.66 -18.09 14.99
CA ILE A 59 -30.06 -17.91 13.64
C ILE A 59 -29.98 -16.45 13.20
N ALA A 60 -30.65 -15.55 13.92
CA ALA A 60 -30.78 -14.15 13.57
C ALA A 60 -30.35 -13.24 14.71
N VAL A 61 -29.82 -12.08 14.33
CA VAL A 61 -29.46 -10.99 15.24
C VAL A 61 -30.54 -9.91 15.21
N GLU A 62 -30.67 -9.15 16.30
CA GLU A 62 -31.51 -7.95 16.32
C GLU A 62 -31.00 -6.92 15.31
N MET A 63 -31.93 -6.24 14.63
CA MET A 63 -31.61 -5.17 13.67
C MET A 63 -30.81 -4.05 14.32
N ASP A 64 -31.07 -3.74 15.59
CA ASP A 64 -30.31 -2.73 16.34
C ASP A 64 -28.82 -3.10 16.47
N ALA A 65 -28.49 -4.38 16.65
CA ALA A 65 -27.10 -4.84 16.70
C ALA A 65 -26.41 -4.66 15.34
N LEU A 66 -27.11 -4.98 14.25
CA LEU A 66 -26.63 -4.70 12.89
C LEU A 66 -26.41 -3.19 12.67
N MET A 67 -27.40 -2.37 13.04
CA MET A 67 -27.35 -0.91 12.90
C MET A 67 -26.22 -0.29 13.73
N GLU A 68 -25.87 -0.82 14.90
CA GLU A 68 -24.71 -0.35 15.67
C GLU A 68 -23.40 -0.49 14.87
N VAL A 69 -23.18 -1.65 14.23
CA VAL A 69 -21.97 -1.89 13.42
C VAL A 69 -21.99 -1.00 12.18
N VAL A 70 -23.14 -0.89 11.51
CA VAL A 70 -23.32 -0.08 10.28
C VAL A 70 -23.10 1.39 10.58
N MET A 71 -23.76 1.96 11.59
CA MET A 71 -23.61 3.37 11.90
C MET A 71 -22.21 3.70 12.39
N SER A 72 -21.54 2.76 13.06
CA SER A 72 -20.10 2.93 13.35
C SER A 72 -19.26 3.05 12.08
N ALA A 73 -19.59 2.31 11.00
CA ALA A 73 -18.94 2.42 9.70
C ALA A 73 -19.32 3.69 8.94
N VAL A 74 -20.59 4.13 9.01
CA VAL A 74 -21.05 5.42 8.49
C VAL A 74 -20.27 6.56 9.13
N PHE A 75 -20.23 6.65 10.46
CA PHE A 75 -19.51 7.71 11.18
C PHE A 75 -17.99 7.68 11.01
N PHE A 76 -17.43 6.59 10.46
CA PHE A 76 -16.03 6.54 10.07
C PHE A 76 -15.76 7.34 8.78
N LYS A 77 -16.72 7.40 7.85
CA LYS A 77 -16.57 8.05 6.54
C LYS A 77 -17.34 9.37 6.44
N TYR A 78 -18.49 9.46 7.08
CA TYR A 78 -19.41 10.57 7.04
C TYR A 78 -19.65 11.11 8.45
N ASN A 79 -20.21 12.30 8.51
CA ASN A 79 -20.76 12.89 9.71
C ASN A 79 -21.86 13.88 9.31
N TYR A 80 -22.67 14.30 10.26
CA TYR A 80 -23.72 15.28 9.99
C TYR A 80 -23.10 16.63 9.57
N ALA A 81 -23.68 17.27 8.57
CA ALA A 81 -23.11 18.49 7.96
C ALA A 81 -23.01 19.65 8.97
N ASN A 82 -23.97 19.77 9.88
CA ASN A 82 -23.94 20.72 10.99
C ASN A 82 -22.79 20.44 11.98
N GLU A 83 -22.53 19.18 12.31
CA GLU A 83 -21.49 18.77 13.26
C GLU A 83 -20.08 18.92 12.70
N GLU A 84 -19.92 18.77 11.38
CA GLU A 84 -18.67 19.06 10.68
C GLU A 84 -18.41 20.56 10.49
N GLY A 85 -19.36 21.42 10.86
CA GLY A 85 -19.23 22.87 10.72
C GLY A 85 -19.35 23.36 9.28
N VAL A 86 -20.09 22.65 8.42
CA VAL A 86 -20.43 23.12 7.08
C VAL A 86 -21.23 24.41 7.20
N LEU A 87 -20.88 25.41 6.39
CA LEU A 87 -21.56 26.70 6.43
C LEU A 87 -22.98 26.56 5.90
N ARG A 88 -23.92 27.23 6.56
CA ARG A 88 -25.32 27.29 6.16
C ARG A 88 -25.78 28.74 6.06
N ASP A 89 -26.35 29.11 4.92
CA ASP A 89 -26.90 30.45 4.67
C ASP A 89 -28.24 30.33 3.94
N GLU A 90 -29.24 31.10 4.39
CA GLU A 90 -30.63 31.07 3.89
C GLU A 90 -31.30 29.68 3.73
N GLY A 91 -30.78 28.66 4.43
CA GLY A 91 -31.29 27.29 4.38
C GLY A 91 -30.41 26.33 3.58
N ASP A 92 -29.53 26.85 2.72
CA ASP A 92 -28.64 26.10 1.84
C ASP A 92 -27.26 25.87 2.47
N TRP A 93 -26.65 24.74 2.12
CA TRP A 93 -25.31 24.36 2.55
C TRP A 93 -24.24 24.84 1.57
N PHE A 94 -23.11 25.29 2.10
CA PHE A 94 -22.00 25.83 1.30
C PHE A 94 -20.64 25.24 1.70
N GLY A 95 -19.79 25.04 0.69
CA GLY A 95 -18.38 24.64 0.90
C GLY A 95 -18.14 23.14 1.05
N ALA A 96 -19.19 22.31 1.04
CA ALA A 96 -19.09 20.86 1.08
C ALA A 96 -20.17 20.20 0.22
N PRO A 97 -19.90 19.02 -0.38
CA PRO A 97 -20.96 18.15 -0.87
C PRO A 97 -21.86 17.69 0.28
N ILE A 98 -23.17 17.68 0.03
CA ILE A 98 -24.19 17.19 0.96
C ILE A 98 -24.82 15.92 0.37
N TYR A 99 -25.07 14.95 1.24
CA TYR A 99 -25.66 13.65 0.90
C TYR A 99 -26.87 13.41 1.80
N GLU A 100 -27.89 12.76 1.24
CA GLU A 100 -29.03 12.32 2.03
C GLU A 100 -28.69 11.02 2.78
N SER A 101 -29.42 10.73 3.87
CA SER A 101 -29.21 9.50 4.65
C SER A 101 -29.25 8.23 3.79
N GLN A 102 -30.12 8.20 2.77
CA GLN A 102 -30.18 7.08 1.83
C GLN A 102 -28.87 6.90 1.06
N ASP A 103 -28.33 7.96 0.45
CA ASP A 103 -27.08 7.91 -0.33
C ASP A 103 -25.90 7.41 0.53
N VAL A 104 -25.86 7.84 1.80
CA VAL A 104 -24.83 7.45 2.76
C VAL A 104 -24.91 5.97 3.11
N LEU A 105 -26.12 5.46 3.37
CA LEU A 105 -26.31 4.05 3.67
C LEU A 105 -26.04 3.18 2.44
N GLU A 106 -26.47 3.59 1.26
CA GLU A 106 -26.18 2.90 0.00
C GLU A 106 -24.68 2.82 -0.26
N ASP A 107 -23.94 3.92 -0.10
CA ASP A 107 -22.48 3.94 -0.28
C ASP A 107 -21.74 3.00 0.67
N VAL A 108 -22.21 2.87 1.91
CA VAL A 108 -21.56 2.03 2.94
C VAL A 108 -22.00 0.56 2.85
N CYS A 109 -23.26 0.29 2.52
CA CYS A 109 -23.88 -1.03 2.70
C CYS A 109 -24.22 -1.75 1.39
N SER A 110 -24.18 -1.08 0.23
CA SER A 110 -24.48 -1.73 -1.04
C SER A 110 -23.53 -2.91 -1.29
N GLY A 111 -24.11 -4.08 -1.54
CA GLY A 111 -23.37 -5.34 -1.72
C GLY A 111 -22.80 -5.95 -0.43
N ALA A 112 -23.01 -5.32 0.74
CA ALA A 112 -22.66 -5.87 2.04
C ALA A 112 -23.85 -6.57 2.72
N VAL A 113 -25.07 -6.15 2.41
CA VAL A 113 -26.34 -6.77 2.81
C VAL A 113 -27.28 -6.86 1.60
N ASP A 114 -28.29 -7.72 1.69
CA ASP A 114 -29.36 -7.79 0.69
C ASP A 114 -30.15 -6.48 0.59
N ASP A 115 -30.66 -6.18 -0.61
CA ASP A 115 -31.38 -4.95 -0.90
C ASP A 115 -32.59 -4.73 0.04
N GLU A 116 -33.32 -5.79 0.39
CA GLU A 116 -34.47 -5.70 1.31
C GLU A 116 -34.07 -5.30 2.73
N VAL A 117 -32.90 -5.78 3.19
CA VAL A 117 -32.34 -5.40 4.49
C VAL A 117 -31.87 -3.95 4.44
N LEU A 118 -31.20 -3.53 3.35
CA LEU A 118 -30.78 -2.15 3.16
C LEU A 118 -31.97 -1.18 3.19
N VAL A 119 -33.08 -1.51 2.53
CA VAL A 119 -34.32 -0.69 2.57
C VAL A 119 -34.88 -0.58 3.98
N ALA A 120 -34.86 -1.67 4.75
CA ALA A 120 -35.28 -1.64 6.16
C ALA A 120 -34.36 -0.74 6.99
N MET A 121 -33.04 -0.82 6.80
CA MET A 121 -32.06 0.03 7.48
C MET A 121 -32.25 1.51 7.15
N ILE A 122 -32.44 1.86 5.88
CA ILE A 122 -32.73 3.24 5.44
C ILE A 122 -33.98 3.80 6.15
N SER A 123 -34.99 2.96 6.35
CA SER A 123 -36.23 3.36 7.03
C SER A 123 -36.05 3.64 8.53
N LEU A 124 -34.96 3.18 9.14
CA LEU A 124 -34.65 3.41 10.57
C LEU A 124 -33.82 4.67 10.80
N VAL A 125 -33.11 5.15 9.77
CA VAL A 125 -32.24 6.33 9.88
C VAL A 125 -33.05 7.60 9.59
N PRO A 126 -33.03 8.61 10.49
CA PRO A 126 -33.69 9.88 10.25
C PRO A 126 -33.20 10.56 8.96
N PHE A 127 -34.06 11.38 8.35
CA PHE A 127 -33.67 12.23 7.22
C PHE A 127 -32.76 13.35 7.73
N GLU A 128 -31.48 13.25 7.46
CA GLU A 128 -30.43 14.19 7.87
C GLU A 128 -29.56 14.58 6.67
N ASP A 129 -28.92 15.74 6.80
CA ASP A 129 -27.92 16.22 5.83
C ASP A 129 -26.53 15.77 6.26
N TRP A 130 -25.89 14.94 5.43
CA TRP A 130 -24.57 14.39 5.72
C TRP A 130 -23.49 15.03 4.87
N THR A 131 -22.28 15.06 5.38
CA THR A 131 -21.09 15.33 4.58
C THR A 131 -19.99 14.32 4.90
N ARG A 132 -18.94 14.29 4.07
CA ARG A 132 -17.78 13.45 4.36
C ARG A 132 -17.13 13.95 5.65
N ARG A 133 -16.78 13.05 6.55
CA ARG A 133 -16.00 13.40 7.74
C ARG A 133 -14.68 14.08 7.35
N ASP A 134 -14.32 15.13 8.07
CA ASP A 134 -13.20 16.00 7.76
C ASP A 134 -13.27 16.54 6.32
N PHE A 135 -14.46 17.01 5.89
CA PHE A 135 -14.70 17.42 4.49
C PHE A 135 -13.73 18.49 4.01
N ALA A 136 -13.29 19.37 4.93
CA ALA A 136 -12.39 20.48 4.66
C ALA A 136 -10.92 20.04 4.44
N LEU A 137 -10.57 18.80 4.78
CA LEU A 137 -9.25 18.22 4.57
C LEU A 137 -9.27 17.23 3.41
N LEU A 138 -8.15 17.06 2.72
CA LEU A 138 -8.01 15.93 1.80
C LEU A 138 -8.15 14.58 2.54
N PRO A 139 -8.79 13.57 1.92
CA PRO A 139 -8.72 12.20 2.42
C PRO A 139 -7.25 11.79 2.67
N PRO A 140 -6.93 11.07 3.76
CA PRO A 140 -5.54 10.84 4.14
C PRO A 140 -4.67 10.21 3.04
N ASP A 141 -5.25 9.33 2.22
CA ASP A 141 -4.54 8.70 1.10
C ASP A 141 -4.25 9.70 -0.03
N ARG A 142 -5.14 10.67 -0.27
CA ARG A 142 -4.92 11.78 -1.22
C ARG A 142 -3.88 12.76 -0.70
N ALA A 143 -3.95 13.12 0.58
CA ALA A 143 -2.97 14.00 1.21
C ALA A 143 -1.54 13.44 1.08
N LEU A 144 -1.37 12.13 1.34
CA LEU A 144 -0.08 11.45 1.17
C LEU A 144 0.39 11.44 -0.29
N ARG A 145 -0.51 11.26 -1.26
CA ARG A 145 -0.16 11.35 -2.70
C ARG A 145 0.32 12.75 -3.06
N VAL A 146 -0.42 13.79 -2.67
CA VAL A 146 -0.01 15.19 -2.91
C VAL A 146 1.33 15.50 -2.24
N GLY A 147 1.55 14.99 -1.03
CA GLY A 147 2.82 15.13 -0.32
C GLY A 147 3.97 14.45 -1.05
N TRP A 148 3.76 13.24 -1.59
CA TRP A 148 4.75 12.54 -2.42
C TRP A 148 5.04 13.28 -3.72
N ASP A 149 4.02 13.72 -4.44
CA ASP A 149 4.18 14.48 -5.69
C ASP A 149 4.96 15.79 -5.45
N SER A 150 4.63 16.49 -4.37
CA SER A 150 5.31 17.72 -3.96
C SER A 150 6.76 17.47 -3.58
N PHE A 151 7.03 16.37 -2.87
CA PHE A 151 8.40 15.93 -2.56
C PHE A 151 9.18 15.60 -3.83
N ALA A 152 8.58 14.83 -4.73
CA ALA A 152 9.21 14.42 -5.99
C ALA A 152 9.61 15.65 -6.82
N GLU A 153 8.68 16.59 -7.02
CA GLU A 153 8.94 17.85 -7.72
C GLU A 153 10.04 18.66 -7.05
N TYR A 154 9.99 18.76 -5.72
CA TYR A 154 10.97 19.51 -4.94
C TYR A 154 12.40 18.95 -5.07
N VAL A 155 12.58 17.62 -4.96
CA VAL A 155 13.93 17.04 -5.07
C VAL A 155 14.44 17.01 -6.51
N LYS A 156 13.54 16.95 -7.50
CA LYS A 156 13.90 17.04 -8.92
C LYS A 156 14.48 18.42 -9.25
N HIS A 157 13.84 19.49 -8.78
CA HIS A 157 14.08 20.85 -9.30
C HIS A 157 14.58 21.88 -8.29
N THR A 158 14.58 21.58 -6.98
CA THR A 158 14.93 22.55 -5.93
C THR A 158 16.12 22.11 -5.07
N ALA A 159 15.98 21.05 -4.27
CA ALA A 159 17.04 20.61 -3.36
C ALA A 159 16.99 19.10 -3.07
N ARG A 160 18.14 18.44 -3.21
CA ARG A 160 18.27 16.97 -3.07
C ARG A 160 18.81 16.49 -1.72
N PHE A 161 19.62 17.32 -1.05
CA PHE A 161 20.38 16.91 0.14
C PHE A 161 20.09 17.77 1.35
N VAL A 162 20.01 19.09 1.14
CA VAL A 162 20.02 20.08 2.23
C VAL A 162 18.68 20.19 2.95
N PHE A 163 17.59 19.67 2.37
CA PHE A 163 16.25 19.78 2.97
C PHE A 163 16.11 19.04 4.31
N LEU A 164 16.99 18.05 4.56
CA LEU A 164 17.08 17.34 5.83
C LEU A 164 17.78 18.16 6.94
N ALA A 165 18.54 19.18 6.55
CA ALA A 165 19.33 20.02 7.46
C ALA A 165 18.76 21.45 7.60
N THR A 166 17.87 21.87 6.70
CA THR A 166 17.16 23.14 6.82
C THR A 166 16.08 23.04 7.90
N THR A 167 15.88 24.10 8.68
CA THR A 167 14.70 24.23 9.53
C THR A 167 13.46 24.02 8.67
N PRO A 168 12.64 22.98 8.92
CA PRO A 168 11.44 22.75 8.14
C PRO A 168 10.57 24.00 8.23
N ARG A 169 10.04 24.46 7.10
CA ARG A 169 8.86 25.31 7.15
C ARG A 169 7.77 24.47 7.81
N GLU A 170 7.12 24.99 8.84
CA GLU A 170 6.01 24.27 9.47
C GLU A 170 4.91 24.06 8.42
N SER A 171 4.40 22.83 8.33
CA SER A 171 3.24 22.51 7.49
C SER A 171 2.06 23.38 7.95
N LEU A 172 1.47 24.11 7.00
CA LEU A 172 0.43 25.11 7.31
C LEU A 172 -0.95 24.48 7.43
N SER A 173 -1.08 23.21 7.04
CA SER A 173 -2.32 22.44 7.04
C SER A 173 -2.04 20.96 7.38
N PRO A 174 -2.99 20.22 8.00
CA PRO A 174 -2.84 18.79 8.28
C PRO A 174 -2.66 17.89 7.05
N ASP A 175 -2.97 18.37 5.86
CA ASP A 175 -2.80 17.67 4.58
C ASP A 175 -1.59 18.16 3.76
N GLU A 176 -0.79 19.07 4.31
CA GLU A 176 0.51 19.47 3.77
C GLU A 176 1.64 18.66 4.42
N TYR A 177 2.63 18.26 3.64
CA TYR A 177 3.83 17.57 4.12
C TYR A 177 5.07 18.26 3.61
N THR A 178 6.00 18.56 4.50
CA THR A 178 7.37 18.87 4.10
C THR A 178 8.06 17.62 3.50
N PRO A 179 9.13 17.80 2.71
CA PRO A 179 9.94 16.68 2.19
C PRO A 179 10.38 15.67 3.25
N HIS A 180 10.69 16.10 4.47
CA HIS A 180 11.10 15.20 5.55
C HIS A 180 9.91 14.47 6.19
N GLU A 181 8.78 15.16 6.38
CA GLU A 181 7.58 14.58 6.98
C GLU A 181 7.00 13.48 6.11
N ILE A 182 6.95 13.66 4.78
CA ILE A 182 6.42 12.61 3.90
C ILE A 182 7.28 11.34 3.93
N LEU A 183 8.61 11.45 3.94
CA LEU A 183 9.52 10.29 4.06
C LEU A 183 9.31 9.54 5.39
N THR A 184 9.17 10.31 6.47
CA THR A 184 8.87 9.76 7.80
C THR A 184 7.50 9.08 7.83
N ARG A 185 6.50 9.70 7.20
CA ARG A 185 5.15 9.17 7.12
C ARG A 185 5.07 7.90 6.29
N ILE A 186 5.80 7.81 5.17
CA ILE A 186 5.94 6.57 4.38
C ILE A 186 6.54 5.45 5.25
N SER A 187 7.60 5.74 6.02
CA SER A 187 8.18 4.74 6.93
C SER A 187 7.20 4.29 8.00
N GLN A 188 6.44 5.23 8.58
CA GLN A 188 5.43 4.89 9.57
C GLN A 188 4.33 4.01 8.97
N VAL A 189 3.87 4.31 7.76
CA VAL A 189 2.86 3.52 7.06
C VAL A 189 3.37 2.10 6.74
N ILE A 190 4.62 1.95 6.30
CA ILE A 190 5.27 0.64 6.09
C ILE A 190 5.29 -0.17 7.39
N LYS A 191 5.61 0.48 8.51
CA LYS A 191 5.68 -0.16 9.84
C LYS A 191 4.30 -0.55 10.36
N ASP A 192 3.31 0.34 10.26
CA ASP A 192 1.94 0.14 10.74
C ASP A 192 1.22 -1.00 10.00
N LEU A 193 1.61 -1.25 8.75
CA LEU A 193 1.07 -2.29 7.88
C LEU A 193 1.92 -3.56 7.85
N ASP A 194 2.98 -3.64 8.68
CA ASP A 194 3.85 -4.82 8.81
C ASP A 194 4.47 -5.29 7.48
N LEU A 195 4.97 -4.34 6.69
CA LEU A 195 5.53 -4.59 5.35
C LEU A 195 7.05 -4.80 5.36
N ILE A 196 7.63 -5.19 6.50
CA ILE A 196 9.05 -5.57 6.59
C ILE A 196 9.13 -7.09 6.58
N ASP A 197 9.62 -7.64 5.47
CA ASP A 197 9.89 -9.08 5.36
C ASP A 197 11.32 -9.37 5.84
N THR A 198 11.53 -10.50 6.50
CA THR A 198 12.85 -10.98 6.89
C THR A 198 13.17 -12.26 6.16
N LEU A 199 14.10 -12.17 5.21
CA LEU A 199 14.56 -13.29 4.42
C LEU A 199 15.47 -14.19 5.26
N THR A 200 14.87 -15.14 5.98
CA THR A 200 15.59 -16.08 6.86
C THR A 200 16.18 -17.28 6.10
N ASP A 201 15.59 -17.63 4.97
CA ASP A 201 16.07 -18.70 4.11
C ASP A 201 17.18 -18.22 3.17
N ARG A 202 18.08 -19.13 2.76
CA ARG A 202 19.09 -18.90 1.70
C ARG A 202 18.44 -18.79 0.31
N ARG A 203 17.51 -17.84 0.15
CA ARG A 203 16.83 -17.58 -1.12
C ARG A 203 17.86 -17.12 -2.13
N ARG A 204 17.66 -17.58 -3.37
CA ARG A 204 18.52 -17.25 -4.49
C ARG A 204 18.01 -15.99 -5.17
N LEU A 205 18.83 -14.96 -5.17
CA LEU A 205 18.65 -13.76 -5.98
C LEU A 205 19.51 -13.88 -7.23
N TRP A 206 18.88 -13.93 -8.39
CA TRP A 206 19.53 -13.87 -9.67
C TRP A 206 19.91 -12.44 -10.01
N ARG A 207 21.11 -12.27 -10.57
CA ARG A 207 21.59 -11.00 -11.12
C ARG A 207 22.20 -11.27 -12.48
N GLY A 208 22.03 -10.32 -13.40
CA GLY A 208 22.48 -10.44 -14.77
C GLY A 208 23.26 -9.22 -15.26
N ARG A 209 24.07 -9.45 -16.29
CA ARG A 209 24.75 -8.41 -17.06
C ARG A 209 24.68 -8.75 -18.54
N MET A 210 24.34 -7.76 -19.34
CA MET A 210 24.37 -7.88 -20.79
C MET A 210 25.83 -8.01 -21.27
N GLN A 211 26.05 -8.81 -22.31
CA GLN A 211 27.37 -9.05 -22.91
C GLN A 211 27.29 -9.33 -24.42
N GLY A 212 28.40 -9.08 -25.12
CA GLY A 212 28.45 -9.24 -26.57
C GLY A 212 28.66 -10.68 -27.06
N THR A 213 29.16 -11.57 -26.20
CA THR A 213 29.55 -12.95 -26.57
C THR A 213 28.61 -13.98 -25.95
N GLY A 214 28.57 -15.18 -26.52
CA GLY A 214 27.83 -16.33 -25.96
C GLY A 214 28.59 -17.10 -24.88
N GLU A 215 29.78 -16.63 -24.48
CA GLU A 215 30.68 -17.35 -23.60
C GLU A 215 30.39 -17.07 -22.12
N VAL A 216 30.38 -18.10 -21.28
CA VAL A 216 30.28 -17.91 -19.83
C VAL A 216 31.58 -17.30 -19.36
N PRO A 217 31.59 -16.06 -18.84
CA PRO A 217 32.83 -15.45 -18.43
C PRO A 217 33.39 -16.10 -17.17
N SER A 218 34.71 -16.09 -17.04
CA SER A 218 35.44 -16.62 -15.88
C SER A 218 35.34 -15.73 -14.63
N TYR A 219 34.45 -14.73 -14.63
CA TYR A 219 34.39 -13.74 -13.56
C TYR A 219 33.96 -14.37 -12.23
N LYS A 220 34.60 -13.90 -11.16
CA LYS A 220 34.25 -14.15 -9.75
C LYS A 220 33.04 -13.30 -9.33
N ALA A 221 32.57 -13.42 -8.08
CA ALA A 221 31.49 -12.62 -7.52
C ALA A 221 31.62 -11.12 -7.85
N ALA A 222 32.85 -10.57 -7.73
CA ALA A 222 33.16 -9.17 -8.05
C ALA A 222 32.87 -8.73 -9.49
N GLY A 223 32.84 -9.65 -10.47
CA GLY A 223 32.58 -9.30 -11.87
C GLY A 223 31.10 -9.35 -12.27
N ILE A 224 30.24 -10.01 -11.48
CA ILE A 224 28.79 -10.05 -11.72
C ILE A 224 27.99 -9.27 -10.68
N GLY A 225 28.48 -9.15 -9.45
CA GLY A 225 27.89 -8.37 -8.35
C GLY A 225 27.79 -6.86 -8.63
N PRO A 226 27.57 -6.02 -7.62
CA PRO A 226 27.54 -4.57 -7.78
C PRO A 226 28.87 -4.07 -8.37
N PRO A 227 28.85 -3.09 -9.30
CA PRO A 227 30.10 -2.52 -9.80
C PRO A 227 30.84 -1.74 -8.70
N PRO A 228 32.17 -1.55 -8.81
CA PRO A 228 32.89 -0.57 -7.99
C PRO A 228 32.28 0.83 -8.14
N ALA A 229 32.34 1.65 -7.09
CA ALA A 229 31.73 2.99 -7.04
C ALA A 229 32.03 3.84 -8.30
N ARG A 230 33.28 3.89 -8.74
CA ARG A 230 33.69 4.65 -9.95
C ARG A 230 33.03 4.20 -11.27
N LEU A 231 32.44 3.00 -11.30
CA LEU A 231 31.77 2.41 -12.46
C LEU A 231 30.26 2.22 -12.20
N ALA A 232 29.74 2.64 -11.05
CA ALA A 232 28.33 2.54 -10.72
C ALA A 232 27.55 3.62 -11.48
N ALA A 233 26.77 3.19 -12.48
CA ALA A 233 25.85 4.06 -13.20
C ALA A 233 24.63 4.42 -12.33
N ALA A 234 23.95 5.50 -12.67
CA ALA A 234 22.67 5.83 -12.07
C ALA A 234 21.63 4.78 -12.44
N ASN A 235 20.85 4.37 -11.45
CA ASN A 235 19.71 3.47 -11.57
C ASN A 235 18.53 4.07 -10.78
N ARG A 236 17.34 3.48 -10.92
CA ARG A 236 16.13 3.98 -10.25
C ARG A 236 16.26 4.17 -8.74
N MET A 237 16.87 3.21 -8.04
CA MET A 237 16.97 3.24 -6.58
C MET A 237 18.34 3.74 -6.10
N SER A 238 19.30 3.98 -6.99
CA SER A 238 20.67 4.36 -6.59
C SER A 238 21.32 5.35 -7.55
N PRO A 239 21.85 6.48 -7.07
CA PRO A 239 22.53 7.46 -7.92
C PRO A 239 23.88 6.92 -8.45
N ALA A 240 24.40 7.58 -9.50
CA ALA A 240 25.72 7.27 -10.01
C ALA A 240 26.78 7.42 -8.89
N GLY A 241 27.71 6.48 -8.81
CA GLY A 241 28.71 6.43 -7.75
C GLY A 241 28.31 5.67 -6.49
N ILE A 242 27.01 5.37 -6.29
CA ILE A 242 26.53 4.62 -5.12
C ILE A 242 26.09 3.21 -5.56
N PRO A 243 26.95 2.19 -5.40
CA PRO A 243 26.60 0.84 -5.80
C PRO A 243 25.56 0.21 -4.87
N MET A 244 24.60 -0.50 -5.46
CA MET A 244 23.65 -1.38 -4.78
C MET A 244 23.52 -2.69 -5.57
N PHE A 245 23.11 -3.76 -4.89
CA PHE A 245 22.82 -5.03 -5.54
C PHE A 245 21.38 -5.03 -6.07
N TYR A 246 21.25 -5.12 -7.39
CA TYR A 246 19.98 -5.35 -8.07
C TYR A 246 19.90 -6.81 -8.49
N GLY A 247 18.76 -7.46 -8.21
CA GLY A 247 18.49 -8.83 -8.62
C GLY A 247 17.00 -9.15 -8.61
N SER A 248 16.66 -10.40 -8.94
CA SER A 248 15.30 -10.93 -8.94
C SER A 248 15.27 -12.40 -8.54
N GLU A 249 14.10 -12.94 -8.20
CA GLU A 249 13.92 -14.35 -7.88
C GLU A 249 13.89 -15.24 -9.14
N SER A 250 13.69 -14.66 -10.32
CA SER A 250 13.66 -15.36 -11.61
C SER A 250 14.72 -14.84 -12.57
N ILE A 251 15.32 -15.75 -13.35
CA ILE A 251 16.20 -15.39 -14.47
C ILE A 251 15.42 -14.58 -15.51
N ASP A 252 14.16 -14.94 -15.79
CA ASP A 252 13.38 -14.30 -16.84
C ASP A 252 13.18 -12.80 -16.54
N THR A 253 12.87 -12.46 -15.29
CA THR A 253 12.76 -11.08 -14.82
C THR A 253 14.09 -10.34 -14.87
N VAL A 254 15.20 -10.98 -14.48
CA VAL A 254 16.54 -10.40 -14.65
C VAL A 254 16.79 -10.05 -16.11
N ILE A 255 16.45 -10.95 -17.04
CA ILE A 255 16.66 -10.73 -18.47
C ILE A 255 15.76 -9.61 -18.99
N ALA A 256 14.49 -9.59 -18.60
CA ALA A 256 13.53 -8.55 -19.01
C ALA A 256 14.03 -7.15 -18.60
N GLU A 257 14.47 -6.99 -17.35
CA GLU A 257 15.00 -5.73 -16.81
C GLU A 257 16.29 -5.27 -17.52
N ILE A 258 17.30 -6.13 -17.64
CA ILE A 258 18.58 -5.72 -18.24
C ILE A 258 18.51 -5.54 -19.76
N ALA A 259 17.58 -6.23 -20.43
CA ALA A 259 17.36 -6.09 -21.88
C ALA A 259 16.55 -4.85 -22.24
N ALA A 260 15.73 -4.32 -21.33
CA ALA A 260 15.00 -3.07 -21.54
C ALA A 260 15.93 -1.87 -21.78
N HIS A 261 17.17 -1.96 -21.27
CA HIS A 261 18.16 -0.88 -21.31
C HIS A 261 19.37 -1.18 -22.22
N ASP A 262 19.37 -2.30 -22.95
CA ASP A 262 20.56 -2.75 -23.68
C ASP A 262 20.22 -3.65 -24.87
N THR A 263 20.87 -3.38 -26.02
CA THR A 263 20.62 -4.09 -27.29
C THR A 263 21.52 -5.30 -27.53
N ARG A 264 22.42 -5.62 -26.60
CA ARG A 264 23.29 -6.79 -26.71
C ARG A 264 22.48 -8.10 -26.75
N ARG A 265 23.04 -9.11 -27.43
CA ARG A 265 22.29 -10.36 -27.76
C ARG A 265 22.37 -11.45 -26.69
N PHE A 266 23.27 -11.29 -25.73
CA PHE A 266 23.51 -12.28 -24.69
C PHE A 266 23.52 -11.60 -23.33
N ALA A 267 23.11 -12.35 -22.32
CA ALA A 267 23.23 -11.98 -20.93
C ALA A 267 23.92 -13.10 -20.17
N VAL A 268 24.83 -12.74 -19.28
CA VAL A 268 25.32 -13.65 -18.24
C VAL A 268 24.50 -13.43 -16.98
N VAL A 269 24.00 -14.50 -16.39
CA VAL A 269 23.27 -14.49 -15.11
C VAL A 269 23.94 -15.40 -14.11
N ALA A 270 23.85 -15.06 -12.82
CA ALA A 270 24.27 -15.92 -11.73
C ALA A 270 23.39 -15.70 -10.50
N ALA A 271 23.30 -16.72 -9.66
CA ALA A 271 22.56 -16.65 -8.41
C ALA A 271 23.48 -16.26 -7.27
N PHE A 272 22.96 -15.42 -6.38
CA PHE A 272 23.52 -15.11 -5.08
C PHE A 272 22.57 -15.62 -4.01
N GLU A 273 23.09 -16.08 -2.89
CA GLU A 273 22.31 -16.45 -1.72
C GLU A 273 22.71 -15.57 -0.53
N SER A 274 21.75 -15.27 0.34
CA SER A 274 22.03 -14.55 1.58
C SER A 274 22.91 -15.37 2.52
N THR A 275 23.87 -14.71 3.17
CA THR A 275 24.71 -15.32 4.21
C THR A 275 24.11 -15.17 5.60
N GLU A 276 23.24 -14.18 5.78
CA GLU A 276 22.53 -13.83 7.01
C GLU A 276 21.09 -13.39 6.65
N PRO A 277 20.16 -13.34 7.63
CA PRO A 277 18.83 -12.82 7.36
C PRO A 277 18.86 -11.38 6.84
N LEU A 278 18.12 -11.11 5.75
CA LEU A 278 18.00 -9.76 5.19
C LEU A 278 16.61 -9.20 5.48
N ARG A 279 16.55 -8.03 6.10
CA ARG A 279 15.30 -7.29 6.35
C ARG A 279 15.01 -6.40 5.15
N VAL A 280 13.85 -6.52 4.53
CA VAL A 280 13.50 -5.70 3.36
C VAL A 280 12.11 -5.11 3.47
N VAL A 281 11.94 -3.91 2.93
CA VAL A 281 10.59 -3.37 2.67
C VAL A 281 9.98 -4.18 1.53
N ASP A 282 8.90 -4.92 1.80
CA ASP A 282 8.20 -5.74 0.81
C ASP A 282 6.93 -5.04 0.29
N LEU A 283 7.10 -4.33 -0.83
CA LEU A 283 6.01 -3.64 -1.53
C LEU A 283 5.24 -4.59 -2.48
N THR A 284 5.57 -5.88 -2.51
CA THR A 284 4.84 -6.89 -3.32
C THR A 284 3.69 -7.52 -2.55
N ARG A 285 3.68 -7.39 -1.22
CA ARG A 285 2.73 -8.02 -0.29
C ARG A 285 1.79 -7.04 0.39
N ILE A 286 1.44 -5.95 -0.28
CA ILE A 286 0.48 -4.98 0.23
C ILE A 286 -0.88 -5.67 0.39
N PRO A 287 -1.45 -5.77 1.61
CA PRO A 287 -2.68 -6.52 1.84
C PRO A 287 -3.89 -5.81 1.23
N ASP A 288 -4.97 -6.56 1.02
CA ASP A 288 -6.25 -6.01 0.56
C ASP A 288 -6.83 -5.04 1.58
N GLU A 289 -7.57 -4.08 1.04
CA GLU A 289 -8.25 -3.08 1.84
C GLU A 289 -9.27 -3.77 2.74
N PRO A 290 -9.20 -3.62 4.07
CA PRO A 290 -10.14 -4.28 4.98
C PRO A 290 -11.54 -3.70 4.78
N SER A 291 -12.58 -4.49 5.08
CA SER A 291 -13.97 -4.02 5.09
C SER A 291 -14.15 -2.80 6.01
N ILE A 292 -15.13 -1.96 5.70
CA ILE A 292 -15.43 -0.76 6.48
C ILE A 292 -16.09 -1.12 7.82
N PHE A 293 -16.70 -2.31 7.86
CA PHE A 293 -17.29 -2.89 9.05
C PHE A 293 -16.24 -3.51 9.99
N ASP A 294 -15.00 -3.77 9.52
CA ASP A 294 -13.92 -4.24 10.38
C ASP A 294 -13.40 -3.11 11.27
N LYS A 295 -13.97 -2.97 12.46
CA LYS A 295 -13.69 -1.85 13.37
C LYS A 295 -12.22 -1.78 13.78
N ASN A 296 -11.54 -2.92 13.84
CA ASN A 296 -10.16 -3.04 14.30
C ASN A 296 -9.13 -2.74 13.20
N ARG A 297 -9.51 -2.91 11.91
CA ARG A 297 -8.58 -2.74 10.77
C ARG A 297 -8.98 -1.63 9.81
N ARG A 298 -10.20 -1.09 9.84
CA ARG A 298 -10.66 -0.06 8.88
C ARG A 298 -9.81 1.22 8.84
N TRP A 299 -9.10 1.55 9.92
CA TRP A 299 -8.12 2.65 9.92
C TRP A 299 -6.98 2.46 8.91
N ARG A 300 -6.70 1.22 8.50
CA ARG A 300 -5.66 0.86 7.51
C ARG A 300 -6.08 1.18 6.07
N ARG A 301 -7.36 1.44 5.80
CA ARG A 301 -7.88 1.62 4.43
C ARG A 301 -7.15 2.73 3.67
N TYR A 302 -7.07 3.94 4.24
CA TYR A 302 -6.39 5.05 3.57
C TYR A 302 -4.87 4.82 3.39
N PRO A 303 -4.09 4.40 4.41
CA PRO A 303 -2.69 4.01 4.22
C PRO A 303 -2.47 2.96 3.12
N LEU A 304 -3.34 1.94 3.03
CA LEU A 304 -3.25 0.90 2.00
C LEU A 304 -3.52 1.43 0.60
N ARG A 305 -4.54 2.27 0.42
CA ARG A 305 -4.81 2.94 -0.86
C ARG A 305 -3.61 3.77 -1.33
N PHE A 306 -3.01 4.53 -0.42
CA PHE A 306 -1.78 5.28 -0.72
C PHE A 306 -0.65 4.35 -1.13
N LEU A 307 -0.33 3.32 -0.34
CA LEU A 307 0.78 2.42 -0.63
C LEU A 307 0.62 1.66 -1.95
N ARG A 308 -0.60 1.27 -2.33
CA ARG A 308 -0.84 0.62 -3.63
C ARG A 308 -0.48 1.54 -4.78
N SER A 309 -1.03 2.75 -4.77
CA SER A 309 -0.69 3.78 -5.76
C SER A 309 0.81 4.10 -5.78
N PHE A 310 1.41 4.21 -4.61
CA PHE A 310 2.83 4.49 -4.45
C PHE A 310 3.73 3.37 -4.98
N ALA A 311 3.42 2.11 -4.64
CA ALA A 311 4.14 0.94 -5.11
C ALA A 311 4.04 0.76 -6.63
N GLU A 312 2.86 1.04 -7.21
CA GLU A 312 2.68 1.08 -8.65
C GLU A 312 3.57 2.17 -9.27
N GLU A 313 3.54 3.39 -8.73
CA GLU A 313 4.30 4.52 -9.26
C GLU A 313 5.80 4.26 -9.29
N ILE A 314 6.40 3.83 -8.17
CA ILE A 314 7.84 3.56 -8.13
C ILE A 314 8.24 2.39 -9.02
N SER A 315 7.29 1.51 -9.39
CA SER A 315 7.50 0.37 -10.28
C SER A 315 7.29 0.71 -11.76
N LYS A 316 6.73 1.87 -12.14
CA LYS A 316 6.48 2.22 -13.55
C LYS A 316 7.77 2.39 -14.36
N PRO A 317 7.84 1.94 -15.63
CA PRO A 317 8.98 2.25 -16.51
C PRO A 317 9.26 3.76 -16.59
N VAL A 318 10.54 4.15 -16.61
CA VAL A 318 10.95 5.56 -16.83
C VAL A 318 11.35 5.73 -18.29
N SER A 319 10.94 6.84 -18.89
CA SER A 319 11.32 7.21 -20.26
C SER A 319 12.83 7.39 -20.38
N LEU A 320 13.44 6.76 -21.38
CA LEU A 320 14.88 6.86 -21.65
C LEU A 320 15.14 7.92 -22.72
N ASP A 321 14.75 9.16 -22.43
CA ASP A 321 14.87 10.31 -23.33
C ASP A 321 16.05 11.24 -22.99
N GLY A 322 16.91 10.81 -22.06
CA GLY A 322 18.03 11.58 -21.52
C GLY A 322 17.68 12.34 -20.23
N GLN A 323 16.41 12.36 -19.80
CA GLN A 323 15.97 12.97 -18.55
C GLN A 323 15.74 11.95 -17.42
N GLU A 324 16.03 10.66 -17.65
CA GLU A 324 15.80 9.60 -16.66
C GLU A 324 16.55 9.84 -15.34
N HIS A 325 17.68 10.53 -15.41
CA HIS A 325 18.48 10.91 -14.24
C HIS A 325 17.79 11.93 -13.32
N ILE A 326 16.78 12.67 -13.81
CA ILE A 326 15.90 13.52 -13.01
C ILE A 326 14.76 12.69 -12.44
N ASP A 327 14.16 11.82 -13.26
CA ASP A 327 13.04 10.97 -12.84
C ASP A 327 13.40 9.94 -11.77
N TYR A 328 14.65 9.51 -11.71
CA TYR A 328 15.14 8.64 -10.63
C TYR A 328 15.37 9.34 -9.30
N VAL A 329 15.46 10.68 -9.27
CA VAL A 329 15.85 11.40 -8.05
C VAL A 329 14.92 11.10 -6.85
N PRO A 330 13.58 11.11 -6.98
CA PRO A 330 12.69 10.85 -5.84
C PRO A 330 12.91 9.48 -5.21
N THR A 331 13.02 8.43 -6.02
CA THR A 331 13.24 7.06 -5.56
C THR A 331 14.65 6.85 -5.02
N GLN A 332 15.66 7.54 -5.56
CA GLN A 332 17.02 7.53 -5.02
C GLN A 332 17.08 8.16 -3.63
N VAL A 333 16.47 9.34 -3.45
CA VAL A 333 16.42 10.04 -2.15
C VAL A 333 15.67 9.19 -1.11
N LEU A 334 14.53 8.60 -1.50
CA LEU A 334 13.80 7.67 -0.64
C LEU A 334 14.65 6.46 -0.24
N THR A 335 15.37 5.87 -1.20
CA THR A 335 16.21 4.69 -0.94
C THR A 335 17.35 5.02 0.02
N GLU A 336 18.01 6.15 -0.16
CA GLU A 336 19.04 6.60 0.78
C GLU A 336 18.46 6.94 2.16
N TYR A 337 17.26 7.52 2.21
CA TYR A 337 16.55 7.73 3.46
C TYR A 337 16.25 6.41 4.17
N PHE A 338 15.73 5.39 3.48
CA PHE A 338 15.54 4.05 4.05
C PHE A 338 16.84 3.42 4.53
N ARG A 339 17.93 3.60 3.78
CA ARG A 339 19.24 3.04 4.10
C ARG A 339 19.90 3.69 5.32
N TRP A 340 19.75 4.99 5.51
CA TRP A 340 20.58 5.75 6.47
C TRP A 340 19.84 6.44 7.61
N LEU A 341 18.58 6.83 7.40
CA LEU A 341 17.87 7.74 8.31
C LEU A 341 16.55 7.19 8.83
N SER A 342 15.93 6.29 8.08
CA SER A 342 14.65 5.70 8.45
C SER A 342 14.78 4.79 9.67
N PRO A 343 13.78 4.79 10.58
CA PRO A 343 13.76 3.89 11.73
C PRO A 343 13.41 2.43 11.37
N LEU A 344 13.23 2.10 10.08
CA LEU A 344 12.81 0.76 9.66
C LEU A 344 13.90 -0.31 9.84
N ASP A 345 15.17 0.09 9.83
CA ASP A 345 16.34 -0.80 9.92
C ASP A 345 16.25 -1.95 8.90
N VAL A 346 16.47 -1.60 7.62
CA VAL A 346 16.29 -2.51 6.47
C VAL A 346 17.54 -2.57 5.60
N ASP A 347 17.81 -3.74 5.06
CA ASP A 347 18.90 -4.07 4.14
C ASP A 347 18.51 -3.85 2.68
N GLY A 348 17.24 -3.59 2.37
CA GLY A 348 16.80 -3.46 0.99
C GLY A 348 15.31 -3.20 0.78
N ILE A 349 14.94 -3.15 -0.51
CA ILE A 349 13.57 -2.94 -0.98
C ILE A 349 13.24 -4.04 -1.99
N LYS A 350 12.03 -4.58 -1.89
CA LYS A 350 11.45 -5.56 -2.79
C LYS A 350 10.17 -4.98 -3.40
N PHE A 351 10.08 -4.96 -4.73
CA PHE A 351 8.97 -4.35 -5.46
C PHE A 351 8.69 -5.10 -6.77
N ARG A 352 7.52 -4.88 -7.39
CA ARG A 352 7.15 -5.57 -8.63
C ARG A 352 8.00 -5.06 -9.81
N SER A 353 8.28 -5.95 -10.76
CA SER A 353 8.97 -5.56 -11.99
C SER A 353 8.10 -4.63 -12.84
N ALA A 354 8.76 -3.72 -13.55
CA ALA A 354 8.13 -2.85 -14.54
C ALA A 354 7.92 -3.57 -15.88
N GLN A 355 8.63 -4.69 -16.09
CA GLN A 355 8.78 -5.37 -17.37
C GLN A 355 8.01 -6.69 -17.45
N ASP A 356 7.71 -7.30 -16.30
CA ASP A 356 6.93 -8.53 -16.17
C ASP A 356 6.23 -8.63 -14.80
N ASP A 357 5.53 -9.75 -14.54
CA ASP A 357 4.87 -10.02 -13.24
C ASP A 357 5.84 -10.46 -12.13
N GLY A 358 7.15 -10.34 -12.38
CA GLY A 358 8.22 -10.73 -11.46
C GLY A 358 8.48 -9.72 -10.36
N VAL A 359 9.54 -9.98 -9.59
CA VAL A 359 9.90 -9.20 -8.41
C VAL A 359 11.35 -8.75 -8.49
N ASN A 360 11.57 -7.45 -8.32
CA ASN A 360 12.88 -6.85 -8.20
C ASN A 360 13.29 -6.70 -6.74
N TRP A 361 14.58 -6.89 -6.51
CA TRP A 361 15.24 -6.72 -5.23
C TRP A 361 16.36 -5.70 -5.38
N VAL A 362 16.40 -4.75 -4.46
CA VAL A 362 17.52 -3.83 -4.27
C VAL A 362 18.06 -4.02 -2.87
N VAL A 363 19.25 -4.58 -2.73
CA VAL A 363 19.94 -4.78 -1.46
C VAL A 363 21.03 -3.71 -1.33
N PHE A 364 21.08 -3.05 -0.17
CA PHE A 364 21.89 -1.88 0.14
C PHE A 364 23.38 -2.19 0.38
N ILE A 365 23.97 -2.99 -0.50
CA ILE A 365 25.36 -3.41 -0.44
C ILE A 365 26.10 -3.05 -1.73
N GLY A 366 27.36 -2.64 -1.58
CA GLY A 366 28.29 -2.49 -2.67
C GLY A 366 28.99 -3.81 -3.02
N PRO A 367 30.04 -3.77 -3.88
CA PRO A 367 30.81 -4.95 -4.24
C PRO A 367 31.41 -5.68 -3.04
N GLU A 368 31.75 -4.96 -1.97
CA GLU A 368 32.28 -5.50 -0.72
C GLU A 368 31.31 -6.44 0.03
N GLY A 369 30.00 -6.28 -0.20
CA GLY A 369 28.98 -7.14 0.37
C GLY A 369 28.75 -8.45 -0.39
N CYS A 370 29.46 -8.66 -1.50
CA CYS A 370 29.38 -9.85 -2.34
C CYS A 370 30.69 -10.65 -2.32
N ALA A 371 30.62 -11.95 -2.03
CA ALA A 371 31.80 -12.81 -2.00
C ALA A 371 31.64 -14.10 -2.81
N ASP A 372 32.77 -14.67 -3.24
CA ASP A 372 32.82 -16.06 -3.70
C ASP A 372 32.67 -17.01 -2.50
N PRO A 373 32.24 -18.27 -2.73
CA PRO A 373 32.25 -19.29 -1.69
C PRO A 373 33.63 -19.48 -1.04
N GLY A 374 33.68 -19.40 0.29
CA GLY A 374 34.91 -19.51 1.08
C GLY A 374 35.74 -18.23 1.17
N ALA A 375 35.26 -17.11 0.60
CA ALA A 375 35.90 -15.80 0.66
C ALA A 375 35.03 -14.76 1.41
N GLU A 376 34.05 -15.21 2.18
CA GLU A 376 33.14 -14.37 2.94
C GLU A 376 33.88 -13.60 4.05
N THR A 377 33.41 -12.39 4.30
CA THR A 377 33.86 -11.48 5.36
C THR A 377 32.68 -11.07 6.22
N GLU A 378 32.91 -10.37 7.33
CA GLU A 378 31.82 -9.81 8.15
C GLU A 378 30.92 -8.83 7.38
N ALA A 379 31.43 -8.21 6.31
CA ALA A 379 30.66 -7.34 5.43
C ALA A 379 29.84 -8.11 4.38
N THR A 380 30.10 -9.41 4.20
CA THR A 380 29.40 -10.21 3.20
C THR A 380 27.95 -10.42 3.62
N ARG A 381 27.05 -10.07 2.71
CA ARG A 381 25.60 -10.31 2.83
C ARG A 381 25.09 -11.26 1.76
N LEU A 382 25.75 -11.28 0.60
CA LEU A 382 25.40 -12.12 -0.53
C LEU A 382 26.60 -12.94 -1.00
N ARG A 383 26.42 -14.25 -1.13
CA ARG A 383 27.43 -15.18 -1.63
C ARG A 383 27.05 -15.70 -3.00
N LEU A 384 27.99 -15.68 -3.94
CA LEU A 384 27.80 -16.28 -5.25
C LEU A 384 27.56 -17.79 -5.12
N VAL A 385 26.46 -18.30 -5.68
CA VAL A 385 26.15 -19.73 -5.66
C VAL A 385 27.07 -20.46 -6.65
N PRO A 386 27.83 -21.50 -6.23
CA PRO A 386 28.65 -22.31 -7.13
C PRO A 386 27.85 -22.82 -8.33
N ASP A 387 28.49 -22.86 -9.51
CA ASP A 387 27.92 -23.42 -10.75
C ASP A 387 26.57 -22.84 -11.20
N SER A 388 26.18 -21.68 -10.65
CA SER A 388 24.94 -20.98 -11.03
C SER A 388 25.06 -20.14 -12.29
N LYS A 389 26.29 -19.85 -12.74
CA LYS A 389 26.57 -18.98 -13.89
C LYS A 389 26.03 -19.60 -15.18
N ARG A 390 25.26 -18.82 -15.94
CA ARG A 390 24.66 -19.23 -17.21
C ARG A 390 24.70 -18.08 -18.21
N VAL A 391 24.84 -18.40 -19.49
CA VAL A 391 24.61 -17.44 -20.57
C VAL A 391 23.25 -17.72 -21.18
N VAL A 392 22.46 -16.66 -21.31
CA VAL A 392 21.13 -16.68 -21.92
C VAL A 392 21.19 -15.83 -23.18
N ARG A 393 20.67 -16.38 -24.29
CA ARG A 393 20.46 -15.59 -25.50
C ARG A 393 19.21 -14.75 -25.32
N VAL A 394 19.35 -13.44 -25.42
CA VAL A 394 18.23 -12.50 -25.33
C VAL A 394 17.54 -12.46 -26.69
N VAL A 395 16.31 -12.95 -26.73
CA VAL A 395 15.44 -12.78 -27.90
C VAL A 395 14.66 -11.51 -27.67
N ALA A 396 14.85 -10.50 -28.52
CA ALA A 396 14.08 -9.27 -28.43
C ALA A 396 12.60 -9.62 -28.46
N ARG A 397 11.88 -9.39 -27.37
CA ARG A 397 10.42 -9.29 -27.44
C ARG A 397 10.14 -8.03 -28.27
N PRO A 398 9.32 -8.09 -29.34
CA PRO A 398 8.88 -6.86 -29.97
C PRO A 398 8.24 -6.00 -28.87
N PHE A 399 8.68 -4.75 -28.75
CA PHE A 399 8.03 -3.77 -27.89
C PHE A 399 6.53 -3.84 -28.18
N GLY A 400 5.74 -4.24 -27.17
CA GLY A 400 4.29 -4.13 -27.28
C GLY A 400 3.97 -2.66 -27.48
N ASP A 401 3.30 -2.35 -28.58
CA ASP A 401 2.71 -1.04 -28.80
C ASP A 401 1.85 -0.69 -27.58
N ALA A 402 2.32 0.25 -26.77
CA ALA A 402 1.51 0.93 -25.77
C ALA A 402 0.57 1.90 -26.51
N THR A 403 -0.43 1.34 -27.20
CA THR A 403 -1.58 2.06 -27.75
C THR A 403 -2.85 1.22 -27.62
N ALA A 404 -3.53 1.37 -26.49
CA ALA A 404 -4.99 1.45 -26.38
C ALA A 404 -5.38 1.86 -24.95
#